data_AF-A0A3M1IVL0-F1
#
_entry.id   AF-A0A3M1IVL0-F1
#
_cell.length_a   1.000
_cell.length_b   1.000
_cell.length_c   1.000
_cell.angle_alpha   90.00
_cell.angle_beta   90.00
_cell.angle_gamma   90.00
#
_symmetry.space_group_name_H-M   'P 1'
#
loop_
_entity.id
_entity.type
_entity.pdbx_description
1 polymer ?
#
loop_
_entity_poly.entity_id
_entity_poly.type
_entity_poly.pdbx_seq_one_letter_code
_entity_poly.pdbx_strand_id
1 'polypeptide(L)' 'YDAVLIATDHDDVDYRLIVDSAALVVDTRNACGRAGVSGANIVKA' A
#
# COMPACT_ATOMS: atom_id res chain seq x y z
N TYR A 1 4.08 4.00 -10.83
CA TYR A 1 3.11 3.04 -11.41
C TYR A 1 1.72 3.66 -11.35
N ASP A 2 0.81 3.26 -12.24
CA ASP A 2 -0.55 3.80 -12.23
C ASP A 2 -1.40 3.17 -11.10
N ALA A 3 -1.22 1.88 -10.85
CA ALA A 3 -1.87 1.17 -9.74
C ALA A 3 -1.00 0.05 -9.16
N VAL A 4 -1.15 -0.22 -7.87
CA VAL A 4 -0.51 -1.33 -7.15
C VAL A 4 -1.55 -2.08 -6.31
N LEU A 5 -1.51 -3.41 -6.33
CA LEU A 5 -2.33 -4.29 -5.49
C LEU A 5 -1.44 -4.98 -4.45
N ILE A 6 -1.76 -4.82 -3.17
CA ILE A 6 -1.11 -5.58 -2.10
C ILE A 6 -1.87 -6.90 -1.93
N ALA A 7 -1.31 -7.97 -2.50
CA ALA A 7 -1.88 -9.31 -2.42
C ALA A 7 -1.42 -10.08 -1.17
N THR A 8 -0.24 -9.76 -0.65
CA THR A 8 0.40 -10.34 0.54
C THR A 8 1.08 -9.25 1.37
N ASP A 9 1.17 -9.47 2.68
CA ASP A 9 1.88 -8.59 3.62
C ASP A 9 3.22 -9.23 3.95
N HIS A 10 4.33 -8.58 3.57
CA HIS A 10 5.68 -9.08 3.78
C HIS A 10 6.47 -8.04 4.56
N ASP A 11 7.15 -8.46 5.62
CA ASP A 11 7.84 -7.57 6.56
C ASP A 11 8.96 -6.75 5.92
N ASP A 12 9.59 -7.26 4.85
CA ASP A 12 10.71 -6.62 4.16
C ASP A 12 10.28 -5.57 3.10
N VAL A 13 8.97 -5.31 2.96
CA VAL A 13 8.45 -4.36 1.97
C VAL A 13 8.35 -2.95 2.53
N ASP A 14 8.94 -1.98 1.82
CA ASP A 14 8.75 -0.56 2.10
C ASP A 14 7.41 -0.06 1.54
N TYR A 15 6.38 -0.12 2.37
CA TYR A 15 5.04 0.36 2.00
C TYR A 15 4.95 1.88 1.81
N ARG A 16 5.88 2.68 2.36
CA ARG A 16 5.92 4.12 2.10
C ARG A 16 6.33 4.37 0.65
N LEU A 17 7.40 3.72 0.21
CA LEU A 17 7.89 3.83 -1.17
C LEU A 17 6.81 3.47 -2.18
N ILE A 18 6.03 2.43 -1.90
CA ILE A 18 4.92 2.01 -2.76
C ILE A 18 3.85 3.11 -2.86
N VAL A 19 3.42 3.65 -1.71
CA VAL A 19 2.38 4.69 -1.65
C VAL A 19 2.82 5.98 -2.34
N ASP A 20 4.10 6.35 -2.22
CA ASP A 20 4.66 7.54 -2.86
C ASP A 20 4.84 7.37 -4.38
N SER A 21 5.01 6.13 -4.85
CA SER A 21 5.32 5.83 -6.26
C SER A 21 4.09 5.42 -7.09
N ALA A 22 2.93 5.19 -6.46
CA ALA A 22 1.72 4.71 -7.12
C ALA A 22 0.59 5.75 -7.07
N ALA A 23 -0.09 5.97 -8.18
CA ALA A 23 -1.27 6.85 -8.20
C ALA A 23 -2.47 6.25 -7.45
N LEU A 24 -2.56 4.92 -7.38
CA LEU A 24 -3.57 4.16 -6.63
C LEU A 24 -2.95 2.93 -5.97
N VAL A 25 -3.26 2.68 -4.70
CA VAL A 25 -2.89 1.47 -3.96
C VAL A 25 -4.15 0.79 -3.47
N VAL A 26 -4.34 -0.48 -3.84
CA VAL A 26 -5.41 -1.34 -3.31
C VAL A 26 -4.81 -2.27 -2.26
N ASP A 27 -5.14 -2.02 -1.00
CA ASP A 27 -4.62 -2.74 0.15
C ASP A 27 -5.64 -3.76 0.67
N THR A 28 -5.54 -5.01 0.18
CA THR A 28 -6.42 -6.12 0.61
C THR A 28 -5.97 -6.78 1.92
N ARG A 29 -4.84 -6.33 2.47
CA ARG A 29 -4.21 -6.94 3.65
C ARG A 29 -4.19 -6.02 4.84
N ASN A 30 -4.54 -4.74 4.67
CA ASN A 30 -4.31 -3.68 5.64
C ASN A 30 -2.82 -3.55 6.01
N ALA A 31 -1.93 -3.81 5.05
CA ALA A 31 -0.48 -3.75 5.23
C ALA A 31 0.00 -2.31 5.43
N CYS A 32 -0.51 -1.35 4.65
CA CYS A 32 -0.16 0.07 4.82
C CYS A 32 -0.57 0.56 6.21
N GLY A 33 -1.77 0.18 6.66
CA GLY A 33 -2.27 0.53 8.00
C GLY A 33 -1.42 -0.06 9.12
N ARG A 34 -1.01 -1.33 9.01
CA ARG A 34 -0.10 -1.98 9.98
C ARG A 34 1.29 -1.33 10.00
N ALA A 35 1.77 -0.90 8.84
CA ALA A 35 3.03 -0.17 8.70
C ALA A 35 2.94 1.32 9.12
N GLY A 36 1.78 1.80 9.58
CA GLY A 36 1.57 3.20 9.95
C GLY A 36 1.60 4.17 8.76
N VAL A 37 1.46 3.66 7.53
CA VAL A 37 1.43 4.43 6.29
C VAL A 37 -0.02 4.75 5.94
N SER A 38 -0.27 6.01 5.60
CA SER A 38 -1.57 6.51 5.18
C SER A 38 -1.42 7.41 3.95
N GLY A 39 -2.46 7.49 3.14
CA GLY A 39 -2.48 8.26 1.90
C GLY A 39 -3.87 8.29 1.30
N ALA A 40 -4.22 9.38 0.62
CA ALA A 40 -5.52 9.52 -0.04
C ALA A 40 -5.71 8.54 -1.22
N ASN A 41 -4.59 8.03 -1.76
CA ASN A 41 -4.53 7.03 -2.82
C ASN A 41 -4.61 5.58 -2.32
N ILE A 42 -4.80 5.34 -1.03
CA ILE A 42 -4.90 3.99 -0.45
C ILE A 42 -6.37 3.62 -0.30
N VAL A 43 -6.80 2.59 -1.02
CA VAL A 43 -8.13 2.00 -0.93
C VAL A 43 -8.04 0.65 -0.22
N LYS A 44 -8.78 0.47 0.87
CA LYS A 44 -8.91 -0.83 1.54
C LYS A 44 -10.00 -1.67 0.89
N ALA A 45 -9.75 -2.97 0.77
CA ALA A 45 -10.67 -3.96 0.23
C ALA A 45 -10.65 -5.26 1.04
#